data_AF-A0A2E0ZBG4-F1
#
_entry.id   AF-A0A2E0ZBG4-F1
#
_cell.length_a   1.000
_cell.length_b   1.000
_cell.length_c   1.000
_cell.angle_alpha   90.00
_cell.angle_beta   90.00
_cell.angle_gamma   90.00
#
_symmetry.space_group_name_H-M   'P 1'
#
loop_
_entity.id
_entity.type
_entity.pdbx_description
1 polymer ?
#
loop_
_entity_poly.entity_id
_entity_poly.type
_entity_poly.pdbx_seq_one_letter_code
_entity_poly.pdbx_strand_id
1 'polypeptide(L)' 'MARKANQQNLDSLRDAIIENPENRAGWFATILGRDNKSVNRDLPKLEERGDMLVEDDNGRLSWFGRRR' A
#
# COMPACT_ATOMS: atom_id res chain seq x y z
N MET A 1 10.88 -1.04 19.10
CA MET A 1 11.11 -0.07 18.00
C MET A 1 10.57 -0.55 16.64
N ALA A 2 10.79 -1.81 16.22
CA ALA A 2 10.39 -2.31 14.89
C ALA A 2 8.88 -2.17 14.53
N ARG A 3 7.97 -2.30 15.52
CA ARG A 3 6.52 -2.18 15.28
C ARG A 3 6.09 -0.77 14.83
N LYS A 4 6.78 0.28 15.30
CA LYS A 4 6.42 1.69 14.99
C LYS A 4 6.85 2.09 13.58
N ALA A 5 8.05 1.66 13.15
CA ALA A 5 8.52 1.86 11.77
C ALA A 5 7.63 1.13 10.75
N ASN A 6 7.13 -0.06 11.10
CA ASN A 6 6.24 -0.82 10.22
C ASN A 6 4.88 -0.12 10.04
N GLN A 7 4.35 0.54 11.07
CA GLN A 7 3.11 1.33 10.94
C GLN A 7 3.30 2.53 10.04
N GLN A 8 4.39 3.29 10.20
CA GLN A 8 4.68 4.45 9.37
C GLN A 8 4.81 4.06 7.89
N ASN A 9 5.46 2.94 7.60
CA ASN A 9 5.56 2.39 6.24
C ASN A 9 4.20 2.04 5.63
N LEU A 10 3.28 1.50 6.43
CA LEU A 10 1.92 1.17 5.99
C LEU A 10 1.11 2.45 5.76
N ASP A 11 1.18 3.41 6.68
CA ASP A 11 0.49 4.70 6.55
C ASP A 11 0.95 5.42 5.26
N SER A 12 2.26 5.54 5.02
CA SER A 12 2.79 6.16 3.80
C SER A 12 2.41 5.42 2.51
N LEU A 13 2.31 4.08 2.55
CA LEU A 13 1.86 3.31 1.39
C LEU A 13 0.37 3.54 1.10
N ARG A 14 -0.46 3.55 2.15
CA ARG A 14 -1.89 3.84 2.03
C ARG A 14 -2.13 5.24 1.46
N ASP A 15 -1.47 6.25 2.02
CA ASP A 15 -1.62 7.63 1.59
C ASP A 15 -1.18 7.80 0.13
N ALA A 16 -0.07 7.16 -0.27
CA ALA A 16 0.38 7.16 -1.66
C ALA A 16 -0.64 6.53 -2.63
N ILE A 17 -1.29 5.42 -2.26
CA ILE A 17 -2.34 4.77 -3.08
C ILE A 17 -3.58 5.67 -3.17
N ILE A 18 -3.95 6.38 -2.10
CA ILE A 18 -5.09 7.31 -2.09
C ILE A 18 -4.81 8.52 -2.99
N GLU A 19 -3.61 9.09 -2.90
CA GLU A 19 -3.21 10.26 -3.68
C GLU A 19 -2.97 9.94 -5.17
N ASN A 20 -2.51 8.73 -5.47
CA ASN A 20 -2.13 8.30 -6.82
C ASN A 20 -2.72 6.92 -7.15
N PRO A 21 -4.06 6.81 -7.29
CA PRO A 21 -4.70 5.54 -7.61
C PRO A 21 -4.30 5.05 -9.01
N GLU A 22 -4.68 3.81 -9.33
CA GLU A 22 -4.46 3.19 -10.65
C GLU A 22 -2.97 3.01 -11.03
N ASN A 23 -2.09 2.90 -10.02
CA ASN A 23 -0.67 2.62 -10.21
C ASN A 23 -0.30 1.23 -9.71
N ARG A 24 0.78 0.66 -10.25
CA ARG A 24 1.26 -0.68 -9.84
C ARG A 24 2.08 -0.61 -8.55
N ALA A 25 2.15 -1.72 -7.81
CA ALA A 25 3.00 -1.85 -6.61
C ALA A 25 4.45 -1.36 -6.82
N GLY A 26 5.03 -1.67 -7.99
CA GLY A 26 6.39 -1.23 -8.34
C GLY A 26 6.54 0.29 -8.46
N TRP A 27 5.50 1.00 -8.91
CA TRP A 27 5.52 2.46 -8.98
C TRP A 27 5.51 3.07 -7.57
N PHE A 28 4.67 2.55 -6.67
CA PHE A 28 4.66 2.96 -5.26
C PHE A 28 5.99 2.69 -4.57
N ALA A 29 6.65 1.57 -4.89
CA ALA A 29 7.99 1.29 -4.39
C ALA A 29 9.00 2.37 -4.82
N THR A 30 8.96 2.80 -6.09
CA THR A 30 9.82 3.88 -6.59
C THR A 30 9.57 5.21 -5.89
N ILE A 31 8.32 5.65 -5.78
CA ILE A 31 8.02 6.98 -5.21
C ILE A 31 8.25 7.03 -3.69
N LEU A 32 8.09 5.90 -2.99
CA LEU A 32 8.35 5.81 -1.55
C LEU A 32 9.82 5.51 -1.22
N GLY A 33 10.67 5.28 -2.23
CA GLY A 33 12.07 4.89 -2.03
C GLY A 33 12.22 3.52 -1.35
N ARG A 34 11.28 2.61 -1.57
CA ARG A 34 11.19 1.29 -0.94
C ARG A 34 11.46 0.18 -1.95
N ASP A 35 11.84 -0.98 -1.45
CA ASP A 35 11.96 -2.16 -2.31
C ASP A 35 10.58 -2.75 -2.65
N ASN A 36 10.44 -3.26 -3.88
CA ASN A 36 9.17 -3.80 -4.38
C ASN A 36 8.69 -5.01 -3.56
N LYS A 37 9.60 -5.81 -2.99
CA LYS A 37 9.23 -6.95 -2.13
C LYS A 37 8.57 -6.48 -0.82
N SER A 38 9.09 -5.42 -0.22
CA SER A 38 8.58 -4.80 1.00
C SER A 38 7.21 -4.18 0.77
N VAL A 39 7.01 -3.49 -0.36
CA VAL A 39 5.68 -2.97 -0.73
C VAL A 39 4.67 -4.11 -0.92
N ASN A 40 5.00 -5.12 -1.72
CA ASN A 40 4.10 -6.27 -1.93
C ASN A 40 3.78 -7.03 -0.64
N ARG A 41 4.72 -7.11 0.31
CA ARG A 41 4.49 -7.71 1.62
C ARG A 41 3.61 -6.86 2.53
N ASP A 42 3.55 -5.56 2.28
CA ASP A 42 2.80 -4.60 3.10
C ASP A 42 1.37 -4.37 2.61
N LEU A 43 1.09 -4.62 1.32
CA LEU A 43 -0.29 -4.63 0.77
C LEU A 43 -1.26 -5.52 1.57
N PRO A 44 -0.99 -6.83 1.79
CA PRO A 44 -1.92 -7.66 2.58
C PRO A 44 -2.03 -7.20 4.03
N LYS A 45 -0.99 -6.54 4.59
CA LYS A 45 -1.05 -6.01 5.96
C LYS A 45 -1.93 -4.76 6.07
N LEU A 46 -2.05 -3.98 4.99
CA LEU A 46 -3.04 -2.89 4.92
C LEU A 46 -4.45 -3.48 5.02
N GLU A 47 -4.72 -4.55 4.29
CA GLU A 47 -6.00 -5.26 4.35
C GLU A 47 -6.28 -5.88 5.71
N GLU A 48 -5.28 -6.50 6.35
CA GLU A 48 -5.38 -7.00 7.73
C GLU A 48 -5.72 -5.89 8.75
N ARG A 49 -5.30 -4.64 8.49
CA ARG A 49 -5.63 -3.46 9.31
C ARG A 49 -7.02 -2.87 8.99
N GLY A 50 -7.67 -3.42 7.96
CA GLY A 50 -9.01 -3.04 7.52
C GLY A 50 -9.04 -2.10 6.32
N ASP A 51 -7.90 -1.70 5.74
CA ASP A 51 -7.89 -0.91 4.50
C ASP A 51 -8.21 -1.81 3.30
N MET A 52 -9.25 -1.50 2.55
CA MET A 52 -9.66 -2.27 1.38
C MET A 52 -8.95 -1.74 0.15
N LEU A 53 -8.20 -2.60 -0.52
CA LEU A 53 -7.53 -2.29 -1.78
C LEU A 53 -8.27 -3.01 -2.92
N VAL A 54 -8.27 -2.39 -4.08
CA VAL A 54 -8.78 -3.00 -5.32
C VAL A 54 -7.62 -3.06 -6.30
N GLU A 55 -7.39 -4.25 -6.85
CA GLU A 55 -6.44 -4.48 -7.93
C GLU A 55 -7.22 -4.73 -9.23
N ASP A 56 -6.86 -4.02 -10.29
CA ASP A 56 -7.43 -4.23 -11.64
C ASP A 56 -6.75 -5.39 -12.39
N ASP A 57 -7.28 -5.74 -13.57
CA ASP A 57 -6.72 -6.80 -14.42
C ASP A 57 -5.26 -6.53 -14.89
N ASN A 58 -4.78 -5.28 -14.76
CA ASN A 58 -3.44 -4.86 -15.12
C ASN A 58 -2.47 -4.76 -13.91
N GLY A 59 -2.92 -5.16 -12.72
CA GLY A 59 -2.16 -5.10 -11.46
C GLY A 59 -2.04 -3.70 -10.88
N ARG A 60 -2.95 -2.78 -11.23
CA ARG A 60 -3.02 -1.42 -10.71
C ARG A 60 -3.86 -1.38 -9.44
N LEU A 61 -3.36 -0.69 -8.42
CA LEU A 61 -3.94 -0.63 -7.10
C LEU A 61 -4.67 0.69 -6.90
N SER A 62 -5.83 0.60 -6.28
CA SER A 62 -6.65 1.73 -5.83
C SER A 62 -7.20 1.47 -4.44
N TRP A 63 -7.31 2.51 -3.62
CA TRP A 63 -7.90 2.39 -2.30
C TRP A 63 -9.42 2.50 -2.40
N PHE A 64 -10.14 1.53 -1.84
CA PHE A 64 -11.60 1.46 -1.91
C PHE A 64 -12.28 1.99 -0.65
N GLY A 65 -11.66 1.80 0.51
CA GLY A 65 -12.27 2.21 1.78
C GLY A 65 -11.57 1.59 2.98
N ARG A 66 -12.17 1.75 4.16
CA ARG A 66 -11.72 1.07 5.37
C ARG A 66 -12.90 0.38 6.05
N ARG A 67 -12.74 -0.89 6.37
CA ARG A 67 -13.71 -1.64 7.18
C ARG A 67 -13.65 -1.12 8.62
N ARG A 68 -14.82 -0.70 9.12
CA ARG A 68 -15.00 -0.09 10.44
C ARG A 68 -15.00 -1.13 11.56
#